data_AF-A0A958I9E6-F1
#
_entry.id   AF-A0A958I9E6-F1
#
_cell.length_a   1.000
_cell.length_b   1.000
_cell.length_c   1.000
_cell.angle_alpha   90.00
_cell.angle_beta   90.00
_cell.angle_gamma   90.00
#
_symmetry.space_group_name_H-M   'P 1'
#
loop_
_entity.id
_entity.type
_entity.pdbx_description
1 polymer ?
#
loop_
_entity_poly.entity_id
_entity_poly.type
_entity_poly.pdbx_seq_one_letter_code
_entity_poly.pdbx_strand_id
1 'polypeptide(L)'
;ARGKALGLTAGLTAVLGLPSALSQDFFNNQDWVWGLGLILSGSFFAFAVLRKGVSAFRLKYLAGPNNDLTIGAWYDWIMRYLIPLEALAILLWWFYQTWNGDSWWNPTDIYSLGTCLVQWGTVLAILGIGNRKLYSLIEMEG
;
A
#
# COMPACT_ATOMS: atom_id res chain seq x y z
N ALA A 1 9.42 -22.96 14.09
CA ALA A 1 8.38 -22.05 13.56
C ALA A 1 8.77 -21.41 12.22
N ARG A 2 9.93 -20.74 12.11
CA ARG A 2 10.35 -19.98 10.92
C ARG A 2 10.35 -20.75 9.59
N GLY A 3 10.88 -21.97 9.55
CA GLY A 3 10.91 -22.78 8.31
C GLY A 3 9.51 -23.18 7.79
N LYS A 4 8.59 -23.51 8.71
CA LYS A 4 7.19 -23.82 8.36
C LYS A 4 6.45 -22.59 7.82
N ALA A 5 6.67 -21.43 8.45
CA ALA A 5 6.10 -20.16 7.98
C ALA A 5 6.61 -19.81 6.58
N LEU A 6 7.92 -19.94 6.32
CA LEU A 6 8.53 -19.67 5.02
C LEU A 6 7.94 -20.56 3.91
N GLY A 7 7.83 -21.86 4.17
CA GLY A 7 7.24 -22.80 3.21
C GLY A 7 5.77 -22.48 2.92
N LEU A 8 4.99 -22.14 3.96
CA LEU A 8 3.59 -21.76 3.80
C LEU A 8 3.44 -20.48 2.98
N THR A 9 4.20 -19.43 3.30
CA THR A 9 4.12 -18.17 2.56
C THR A 9 4.53 -18.34 1.10
N ALA A 10 5.62 -19.07 0.84
CA ALA A 10 6.07 -19.32 -0.53
C ALA A 10 5.03 -20.13 -1.34
N GLY A 11 4.46 -21.17 -0.74
CA GLY A 11 3.41 -21.97 -1.39
C GLY A 11 2.15 -21.16 -1.68
N LEU A 12 1.69 -20.35 -0.72
CA LEU A 12 0.54 -19.48 -0.92
C LEU A 12 0.80 -18.43 -2.00
N THR A 13 1.96 -17.77 -1.98
CA THR A 13 2.32 -16.80 -3.03
C THR A 13 2.38 -17.46 -4.40
N ALA A 14 2.93 -18.66 -4.53
CA ALA A 14 2.96 -19.38 -5.80
C ALA A 14 1.55 -19.68 -6.30
N VAL A 15 0.68 -20.24 -5.47
CA VAL A 15 -0.70 -20.60 -5.85
C VAL A 15 -1.54 -19.37 -6.18
N LEU A 16 -1.48 -18.33 -5.34
CA LEU A 16 -2.23 -17.10 -5.54
C LEU A 16 -1.69 -16.26 -6.71
N GLY A 17 -0.44 -16.46 -7.10
CA GLY A 17 0.18 -15.84 -8.27
C GLY A 17 -0.10 -16.55 -9.59
N LEU A 18 -0.63 -17.78 -9.58
CA LEU A 18 -0.94 -18.54 -10.80
C LEU A 18 -1.91 -17.80 -11.75
N PRO A 19 -3.02 -17.20 -11.28
CA PRO A 19 -3.93 -16.49 -12.17
C PRO A 19 -3.24 -15.32 -12.88
N SER A 20 -2.35 -14.60 -12.20
CA SER A 20 -1.53 -13.53 -12.78
C SER A 20 -0.53 -14.05 -13.82
N ALA A 21 0.01 -15.25 -13.66
CA ALA A 21 0.90 -15.87 -14.64
C ALA A 21 0.16 -16.39 -15.88
N LEU A 22 -1.12 -16.73 -15.75
CA LEU A 22 -1.95 -17.32 -16.80
C LEU A 22 -2.76 -16.29 -17.59
N SER A 23 -3.01 -15.11 -17.04
CA SER A 23 -3.80 -14.04 -17.67
C SER A 23 -3.15 -12.68 -17.50
N GLN A 24 -2.81 -12.05 -18.64
CA GLN A 24 -2.26 -10.70 -18.65
C GLN A 24 -3.27 -9.67 -18.12
N ASP A 25 -4.56 -9.85 -18.40
CA ASP A 25 -5.62 -8.95 -17.92
C ASP A 25 -5.75 -9.02 -16.39
N PHE A 26 -5.67 -10.23 -15.82
CA PHE A 26 -5.65 -10.39 -14.37
C PHE A 26 -4.39 -9.78 -13.76
N PHE A 27 -3.22 -9.99 -14.35
CA PHE A 27 -1.98 -9.37 -13.90
C PHE A 27 -2.06 -7.84 -13.92
N ASN A 28 -2.50 -7.25 -15.04
CA ASN A 28 -2.64 -5.80 -15.20
C ASN A 28 -3.64 -5.21 -14.19
N ASN A 29 -4.75 -5.91 -13.92
CA ASN A 29 -5.72 -5.47 -12.93
C ASN A 29 -5.13 -5.44 -11.52
N GLN A 30 -4.40 -6.49 -11.13
CA GLN A 30 -3.76 -6.57 -9.82
C GLN A 30 -2.66 -5.52 -9.67
N ASP A 31 -1.80 -5.36 -10.68
CA ASP A 31 -0.75 -4.36 -10.69
C ASP A 31 -1.31 -2.93 -10.58
N TRP A 32 -2.38 -2.64 -11.32
CA TRP A 32 -3.06 -1.34 -11.28
C TRP A 32 -3.68 -1.05 -9.91
N VAL A 33 -4.56 -1.93 -9.43
CA VAL A 33 -5.31 -1.70 -8.18
C VAL A 33 -4.37 -1.62 -6.98
N TRP A 34 -3.39 -2.52 -6.89
CA TRP A 34 -2.49 -2.57 -5.75
C TRP A 34 -1.32 -1.59 -5.87
N GLY A 35 -0.91 -1.21 -7.09
CA GLY A 35 0.02 -0.11 -7.33
C GLY A 35 -0.52 1.23 -6.80
N LEU A 36 -1.80 1.52 -7.06
CA LEU A 36 -2.48 2.70 -6.49
C LEU A 36 -2.58 2.63 -4.96
N GLY A 37 -2.83 1.43 -4.42
CA GLY A 37 -2.81 1.19 -2.98
C GLY A 37 -1.46 1.48 -2.34
N LEU A 38 -0.35 1.14 -3.01
CA LEU A 38 1.01 1.45 -2.55
C LEU A 38 1.29 2.96 -2.52
N ILE A 39 0.84 3.70 -3.53
CA ILE A 39 0.95 5.17 -3.55
C ILE A 39 0.18 5.79 -2.38
N LEU A 40 -1.05 5.32 -2.13
CA LEU A 40 -1.86 5.80 -1.01
C LEU A 40 -1.19 5.49 0.35
N SER A 41 -0.66 4.27 0.52
CA SER A 41 0.08 3.88 1.72
C SER A 41 1.34 4.73 1.93
N GLY A 42 2.14 4.93 0.88
CA GLY A 42 3.33 5.79 0.93
C GLY A 42 2.99 7.24 1.25
N SER A 43 1.86 7.75 0.76
CA SER A 43 1.35 9.08 1.05
C SER A 43 0.98 9.25 2.52
N PHE A 44 0.28 8.27 3.10
CA PHE A 44 -0.03 8.29 4.54
C PHE A 44 1.22 8.20 5.40
N PHE A 45 2.21 7.40 4.99
CA PHE A 45 3.50 7.34 5.66
C PHE A 45 4.22 8.70 5.62
N ALA A 46 4.31 9.32 4.44
CA ALA A 46 4.91 10.65 4.28
C ALA A 46 4.19 11.69 5.14
N PHE A 47 2.85 11.67 5.16
CA PHE A 47 2.05 12.54 6.02
C PHE A 47 2.34 12.33 7.51
N ALA A 48 2.47 11.08 7.97
CA ALA A 48 2.82 10.78 9.35
C ALA A 48 4.22 11.31 9.72
N VAL A 49 5.20 11.18 8.82
CA VAL A 49 6.56 11.73 8.99
C VAL A 49 6.52 13.26 9.05
N LEU A 50 5.73 13.91 8.20
CA LEU A 50 5.55 15.36 8.23
C LEU A 50 4.96 15.84 9.56
N ARG A 51 3.91 15.18 10.04
CA ARG A 51 3.24 15.52 11.30
C ARG A 51 4.15 15.33 12.51
N LYS A 52 5.01 14.31 12.50
CA LYS A 52 5.98 14.05 13.58
C LYS A 52 7.24 14.91 13.51
N GLY A 53 7.45 15.62 12.40
CA GLY A 53 8.64 16.42 12.15
C GLY A 53 9.72 15.62 11.42
N VAL A 54 9.95 15.98 10.16
CA VAL A 54 10.87 15.27 9.26
C VAL A 54 12.31 15.21 9.77
N SER A 55 12.83 16.33 10.29
CA SER A 55 14.21 16.40 10.77
C SER A 55 14.43 15.55 12.03
N ALA A 56 13.45 15.55 12.94
CA ALA A 56 13.47 14.70 14.13
C ALA A 56 13.37 13.22 13.75
N PHE A 57 12.52 12.88 12.78
CA PHE A 57 12.42 11.53 12.25
C PHE A 57 13.76 11.05 11.65
N ARG A 58 14.39 11.88 10.82
CA ARG A 58 15.69 11.56 10.20
C ARG A 58 16.77 11.32 11.25
N LEU A 59 16.92 12.21 12.22
CA LEU A 59 17.95 12.07 13.24
C LEU A 59 17.72 10.86 14.15
N LYS A 60 16.45 10.55 14.47
CA LYS A 60 16.11 9.45 15.37
C LYS A 60 16.19 8.07 14.72
N TYR A 61 15.74 7.95 13.47
CA TYR A 61 15.57 6.64 12.82
C TYR A 61 16.55 6.39 11.67
N LEU A 62 17.13 7.44 11.08
CA LEU A 62 18.00 7.35 9.90
C LEU A 62 19.46 7.73 10.18
N ALA A 63 19.76 8.33 11.34
CA ALA A 63 21.12 8.68 11.76
C ALA A 63 21.58 7.80 12.95
N GLY A 64 21.35 6.49 12.85
CA GLY A 64 21.77 5.53 13.88
C GLY A 64 23.29 5.30 13.90
N PRO A 65 23.87 4.90 15.05
CA PRO A 65 25.32 4.70 15.20
C PRO A 65 25.90 3.56 14.33
N ASN A 66 25.07 2.67 13.81
CA ASN A 66 25.46 1.57 12.93
C ASN A 66 25.05 1.79 11.45
N ASN A 67 24.74 3.03 11.05
CA ASN A 67 24.43 3.32 9.65
C ASN A 67 25.69 3.66 8.86
N ASP A 68 25.95 2.89 7.80
CA ASP A 68 27.03 3.17 6.83
C ASP A 68 26.76 4.43 6.00
N LEU A 69 25.49 4.85 5.92
CA LEU A 69 25.03 6.03 5.17
C LEU A 69 24.33 7.01 6.09
N THR A 70 24.95 8.17 6.32
CA THR A 70 24.32 9.29 7.02
C THR A 70 23.43 10.09 6.07
N ILE A 71 22.12 10.04 6.29
CA ILE A 71 21.17 10.81 5.47
C ILE A 71 21.23 12.29 5.88
N GLY A 72 21.59 13.15 4.90
CA GLY A 72 21.76 14.59 5.09
C GLY A 72 20.44 15.38 5.06
N ALA A 73 20.55 16.71 5.18
CA ALA A 73 19.40 17.61 5.21
C ALA A 73 18.58 17.65 3.90
N TRP A 74 19.13 17.14 2.78
CA TRP A 74 18.41 17.00 1.52
C TRP A 74 17.15 16.13 1.64
N TYR A 75 17.18 15.12 2.52
CA TYR A 75 16.02 14.30 2.82
C TYR A 75 14.88 15.12 3.43
N ASP A 76 15.22 16.11 4.27
CA ASP A 76 14.23 16.98 4.87
C ASP A 76 13.48 17.77 3.80
N TRP A 77 14.18 18.23 2.77
CA TRP A 77 13.57 18.93 1.63
C TRP A 77 12.70 18.00 0.78
N ILE A 78 13.20 16.81 0.45
CA ILE A 78 12.45 15.83 -0.36
C ILE A 78 11.15 15.42 0.34
N MET A 79 11.21 15.05 1.62
CA MET A 79 10.02 14.61 2.35
C MET A 79 9.03 15.75 2.60
N ARG A 80 9.51 17.00 2.73
CA ARG A 80 8.63 18.17 2.96
C ARG A 80 7.92 18.64 1.71
N TYR A 81 8.58 18.56 0.55
CA TYR A 81 8.10 19.21 -0.66
C TYR A 81 7.90 18.23 -1.81
N LEU A 82 8.93 17.46 -2.16
CA LEU A 82 8.91 16.61 -3.36
C LEU A 82 7.93 15.44 -3.22
N ILE A 83 8.02 14.65 -2.13
CA ILE A 83 7.16 13.48 -1.94
C ILE A 83 5.67 13.85 -1.84
N PRO A 84 5.27 14.88 -1.06
CA PRO A 84 3.86 15.29 -1.02
C PRO A 84 3.37 15.81 -2.37
N LEU A 85 4.22 16.55 -3.11
CA LEU A 85 3.88 17.04 -4.44
C LEU A 85 3.66 15.89 -5.43
N GLU A 86 4.56 14.90 -5.47
CA GLU A 86 4.44 13.73 -6.34
C GLU A 86 3.19 12.91 -6.01
N ALA A 87 2.97 12.64 -4.72
CA ALA A 87 1.77 11.94 -4.27
C ALA A 87 0.49 12.65 -4.72
N LEU A 88 0.40 13.96 -4.51
CA LEU A 88 -0.75 14.75 -4.95
C LEU A 88 -0.89 14.77 -6.47
N ALA A 89 0.20 14.98 -7.20
CA ALA A 89 0.18 15.03 -8.66
C ALA A 89 -0.31 13.72 -9.26
N ILE A 90 0.22 12.58 -8.80
CA ILE A 90 -0.17 11.26 -9.32
C ILE A 90 -1.60 10.92 -8.91
N LEU A 91 -2.01 11.17 -7.66
CA LEU A 91 -3.38 10.90 -7.21
C LEU A 91 -4.41 11.75 -7.97
N LEU A 92 -4.14 13.05 -8.16
CA LEU A 92 -5.03 13.93 -8.93
C LEU A 92 -5.08 13.54 -10.40
N TRP A 93 -3.94 13.23 -11.00
CA TRP A 93 -3.89 12.79 -12.40
C TRP A 93 -4.65 11.49 -12.62
N TRP A 94 -4.43 10.49 -11.77
CA TRP A 94 -5.16 9.24 -11.80
C TRP A 94 -6.68 9.45 -11.62
N PHE A 95 -7.07 10.26 -10.63
CA PHE A 95 -8.48 10.56 -10.40
C PHE A 95 -9.11 11.24 -11.62
N TYR A 96 -8.41 12.21 -12.23
CA TYR A 96 -8.85 12.87 -13.45
C TYR A 96 -8.98 11.87 -14.62
N GLN A 97 -8.00 11.01 -14.84
CA GLN A 97 -8.00 10.03 -15.92
C GLN A 97 -9.18 9.06 -15.80
N THR A 98 -9.38 8.54 -14.59
CA THR A 98 -10.41 7.53 -14.34
C THR A 98 -11.82 8.12 -14.32
N TRP A 99 -12.01 9.32 -13.77
CA TRP A 99 -13.29 10.00 -13.73
C TRP A 99 -13.84 10.35 -15.13
N ASN A 100 -12.95 10.70 -16.06
CA ASN A 100 -13.32 11.01 -17.44
C ASN A 100 -13.50 9.76 -18.34
N GLY A 101 -13.26 8.56 -17.81
CA GLY A 101 -13.50 7.32 -18.55
C GLY A 101 -15.01 6.99 -18.62
N ASP A 102 -15.45 6.46 -19.76
CA ASP A 102 -16.86 6.14 -20.04
C ASP A 102 -17.52 5.20 -19.02
N SER A 103 -16.74 4.46 -18.23
CA SER A 103 -17.20 3.45 -17.27
C SER A 103 -16.44 3.46 -15.94
N TRP A 104 -16.15 4.65 -15.41
CA TRP A 104 -15.39 4.82 -14.15
C TRP A 104 -15.91 4.01 -12.96
N TRP A 105 -17.22 3.76 -12.91
CA TRP A 105 -17.89 3.01 -11.83
C TRP A 105 -17.91 1.49 -12.06
N ASN A 106 -17.62 1.01 -13.27
CA ASN A 106 -17.77 -0.39 -13.62
C ASN A 106 -16.70 -1.26 -12.93
N PRO A 107 -17.06 -2.18 -12.03
CA PRO A 107 -16.11 -2.98 -11.26
C PRO A 107 -15.47 -4.13 -12.03
N THR A 108 -15.81 -4.32 -13.31
CA THR A 108 -15.20 -5.34 -14.18
C THR A 108 -14.15 -4.77 -15.12
N ASP A 109 -14.04 -3.44 -15.21
CA ASP A 109 -13.04 -2.78 -16.05
C ASP A 109 -11.70 -2.73 -15.30
N ILE A 110 -10.63 -3.12 -16.00
CA ILE A 110 -9.28 -3.28 -15.45
C ILE A 110 -8.77 -1.97 -14.84
N TYR A 111 -9.07 -0.83 -15.48
CA TYR A 111 -8.50 0.48 -15.15
C TYR A 111 -9.50 1.45 -14.49
N SER A 112 -10.63 0.95 -13.97
CA SER A 112 -11.66 1.81 -13.38
C SER A 112 -11.47 2.08 -11.89
N LEU A 113 -12.09 3.17 -11.41
CA LEU A 113 -12.22 3.47 -9.98
C LEU A 113 -13.07 2.41 -9.27
N GLY A 114 -14.15 1.97 -9.92
CA GLY A 114 -15.08 0.98 -9.38
C GLY A 114 -14.37 -0.32 -8.97
N THR A 115 -13.47 -0.82 -9.81
CA THR A 115 -12.71 -2.04 -9.54
C THR A 115 -11.78 -1.86 -8.33
N CYS A 116 -11.09 -0.71 -8.24
CA CYS A 116 -10.23 -0.40 -7.10
C CYS A 116 -11.01 -0.36 -5.79
N LEU A 117 -12.14 0.36 -5.76
CA LEU A 117 -12.96 0.52 -4.56
C LEU A 117 -13.57 -0.81 -4.09
N VAL A 118 -14.06 -1.64 -5.02
CA VAL A 118 -14.61 -2.95 -4.69
C VAL A 118 -13.54 -3.87 -4.10
N GLN A 119 -12.36 -3.94 -4.71
CA GLN A 119 -11.28 -4.80 -4.23
C GLN A 119 -10.75 -4.33 -2.87
N TRP A 120 -10.45 -3.04 -2.71
CA TRP A 120 -10.00 -2.50 -1.43
C TRP A 120 -11.07 -2.67 -0.34
N GLY A 121 -12.33 -2.36 -0.66
CA GLY A 121 -13.46 -2.54 0.26
C GLY A 121 -13.62 -3.99 0.70
N THR A 122 -13.46 -4.94 -0.23
CA THR A 122 -13.50 -6.38 0.07
C THR A 122 -12.39 -6.77 1.03
N VAL A 123 -11.15 -6.37 0.77
CA VAL A 123 -10.01 -6.69 1.65
C VAL A 123 -10.17 -6.04 3.03
N LEU A 124 -10.59 -4.78 3.10
CA LEU A 124 -10.86 -4.08 4.35
C LEU A 124 -11.98 -4.76 5.15
N ALA A 125 -13.03 -5.25 4.49
CA ALA A 125 -14.11 -6.00 5.13
C ALA A 125 -13.59 -7.33 5.72
N ILE A 126 -12.80 -8.09 4.94
CA ILE A 126 -12.20 -9.35 5.40
C ILE A 126 -11.31 -9.10 6.62
N LEU A 127 -10.43 -8.10 6.56
CA LEU A 127 -9.55 -7.75 7.67
C LEU A 127 -10.34 -7.26 8.89
N GLY A 128 -11.40 -6.47 8.69
CA GLY A 128 -12.26 -6.00 9.77
C GLY A 128 -12.98 -7.15 10.50
N ILE A 129 -13.52 -8.11 9.75
CA ILE A 129 -14.15 -9.32 10.31
C ILE A 129 -13.12 -10.20 11.02
N GLY A 130 -11.98 -10.44 10.38
CA GLY A 130 -10.88 -11.23 10.94
C GLY A 130 -10.34 -10.62 12.23
N ASN A 131 -10.17 -9.30 12.27
CA ASN A 131 -9.70 -8.58 13.46
C ASN A 131 -10.66 -8.72 14.64
N ARG A 132 -11.98 -8.59 14.42
CA ARG A 132 -12.99 -8.80 15.47
C ARG A 132 -12.93 -10.22 16.04
N LYS A 133 -12.76 -11.22 15.17
CA LYS A 133 -12.66 -12.64 15.58
C LYS A 133 -11.37 -12.91 16.36
N LEU A 134 -10.25 -12.32 15.95
CA LEU A 134 -8.98 -12.46 16.67
C LEU A 134 -9.08 -11.84 18.05
N TYR A 135 -9.66 -10.64 18.14
CA TYR A 135 -9.87 -9.93 19.40
C TYR A 135 -10.70 -10.76 20.38
N SER A 136 -11.83 -11.33 19.93
CA SER A 136 -12.66 -12.19 20.79
C SER A 136 -11.93 -13.46 21.26
N LEU A 137 -11.01 -14.01 20.47
CA LEU A 137 -10.24 -15.19 20.88
C LEU A 137 -9.20 -14.84 21.95
N ILE A 138 -8.54 -13.69 21.83
CA ILE A 138 -7.56 -13.22 22.83
C ILE A 138 -8.26 -12.91 24.15
N GLU A 139 -9.45 -12.33 24.11
CA GLU A 139 -10.24 -12.01 25.31
C GLU A 139 -10.82 -13.25 26.00
N MET A 140 -10.93 -14.39 25.30
CA MET A 140 -11.32 -15.68 25.90
C MET A 140 -10.14 -16.45 26.52
N GLU A 141 -8.90 -16.13 26.17
CA GLU A 141 -7.68 -16.78 26.69
C GLU A 141 -7.03 -16.03 27.87
N GLY A 142 -7.42 -14.77 28.14
CA GLY A 142 -6.92 -13.94 29.24
C GLY A 142 -7.85 -13.89 30.43
#